data_AF-A0A9P6IGE4-F1
#
_entry.id   AF-A0A9P6IGE4-F1
#
_cell.length_a   1.000
_cell.length_b   1.000
_cell.length_c   1.000
_cell.angle_alpha   90.00
_cell.angle_beta   90.00
_cell.angle_gamma   90.00
#
_symmetry.space_group_name_H-M   'P 1'
#
loop_
_entity.id
_entity.type
_entity.pdbx_description
1 polymer ?
#
loop_
_entity_poly.entity_id
_entity_poly.type
_entity_poly.pdbx_seq_one_letter_code
_entity_poly.pdbx_strand_id
1 'polypeptide(L)' 'VKSQTPKVAKQEKKKKLTGRAKKRDTYKRRFVNVTNAPGGKRRMNVNPESTKN' A
#
# COMPACT_ATOMS: atom_id res chain seq x y z
N VAL A 1 7.54 15.39 -23.09
CA VAL A 1 6.87 15.68 -21.79
C VAL A 1 7.78 15.52 -20.55
N LYS A 2 8.83 14.67 -20.56
CA LYS A 2 9.76 14.54 -19.41
C LYS A 2 10.45 15.85 -19.00
N SER A 3 10.72 16.74 -19.96
CA SER A 3 11.26 18.09 -19.73
C SER A 3 10.20 19.11 -19.28
N GLN A 4 8.91 18.86 -19.53
CA GLN A 4 7.80 19.74 -19.13
C GLN A 4 7.35 19.49 -17.68
N THR A 5 7.49 18.26 -17.18
CA THR A 5 7.11 17.92 -15.81
C THR A 5 8.18 18.40 -14.81
N PRO A 6 7.79 18.98 -13.66
CA PRO A 6 8.75 19.40 -12.64
C PRO A 6 9.54 18.20 -12.10
N LYS A 7 10.84 18.40 -11.87
CA LYS A 7 11.70 17.35 -11.35
C LYS A 7 11.53 17.22 -9.83
N VAL A 8 10.75 16.24 -9.41
CA VAL A 8 10.58 15.93 -7.97
C VAL A 8 11.72 15.04 -7.48
N ALA A 9 12.44 15.50 -6.44
CA ALA A 9 13.48 14.72 -5.76
C ALA A 9 12.88 13.55 -4.98
N LYS A 10 13.64 12.47 -4.78
CA LYS A 10 13.18 11.34 -3.98
C LYS A 10 13.15 11.75 -2.51
N GLN A 11 12.01 11.55 -1.85
CA GLN A 11 11.89 11.72 -0.41
C GLN A 11 12.68 10.64 0.34
N GLU A 12 13.30 11.02 1.45
CA GLU A 12 13.91 10.08 2.38
C GLU A 12 12.83 9.24 3.07
N LYS A 13 13.02 7.92 3.08
CA LYS A 13 12.06 6.97 3.67
C LYS A 13 12.81 5.93 4.49
N LYS A 14 12.17 5.46 5.55
CA LYS A 14 12.69 4.37 6.39
C LYS A 14 13.00 3.13 5.52
N LYS A 15 14.03 2.38 5.92
CA LYS A 15 14.43 1.13 5.26
C LYS A 15 13.25 0.16 5.25
N LYS A 16 12.98 -0.45 4.09
CA LYS A 16 11.94 -1.46 3.95
C LYS A 16 12.38 -2.73 4.66
N LEU A 17 11.45 -3.40 5.34
CA LEU A 17 11.68 -4.74 5.88
C LEU A 17 12.04 -5.71 4.73
N THR A 18 12.95 -6.64 5.00
CA THR A 18 13.42 -7.65 4.04
C THR A 18 13.19 -9.07 4.57
N GLY A 19 13.27 -10.06 3.67
CA GLY A 19 13.20 -11.49 4.00
C GLY A 19 11.95 -11.90 4.80
N ARG A 20 12.18 -12.63 5.89
CA ARG A 20 11.13 -13.18 6.77
C ARG A 20 10.27 -12.10 7.42
N ALA A 21 10.88 -10.99 7.84
CA ALA A 21 10.17 -9.88 8.47
C ALA A 21 9.11 -9.28 7.52
N LYS A 22 9.49 -9.08 6.24
CA LYS A 22 8.55 -8.60 5.20
C LYS A 22 7.39 -9.57 4.96
N LYS A 23 7.66 -10.88 4.96
CA LYS A 23 6.63 -11.91 4.78
C LYS A 23 5.64 -11.93 5.95
N ARG A 24 6.14 -11.81 7.19
CA ARG A 24 5.30 -11.71 8.40
C ARG A 24 4.41 -10.48 8.37
N ASP A 25 4.95 -9.32 8.06
CA ASP A 25 4.20 -8.06 7.94
C ASP A 25 3.10 -8.15 6.87
N THR A 26 3.46 -8.68 5.69
CA THR A 26 2.50 -8.87 4.59
C THR A 26 1.36 -9.82 4.97
N TYR A 27 1.65 -10.92 5.65
CA TYR A 27 0.63 -11.86 6.13
C TYR A 27 -0.31 -11.20 7.15
N LYS A 28 0.27 -10.54 8.17
CA LYS A 28 -0.49 -9.85 9.20
C LYS A 28 -1.44 -8.82 8.58
N ARG A 29 -0.94 -7.99 7.65
CA ARG A 29 -1.73 -6.97 6.96
C ARG A 29 -2.81 -7.53 6.05
N ARG A 30 -2.58 -8.67 5.40
CA ARG A 30 -3.53 -9.25 4.45
C ARG A 30 -4.62 -10.09 5.10
N PHE A 31 -4.31 -10.80 6.18
CA PHE A 31 -5.19 -11.85 6.69
C PHE A 31 -5.61 -11.67 8.14
N VAL A 32 -4.74 -11.13 9.00
CA VAL A 32 -5.00 -11.03 10.45
C VAL A 32 -5.69 -9.70 10.79
N ASN A 33 -5.18 -8.60 10.25
CA ASN A 33 -5.63 -7.25 10.63
C ASN A 33 -6.83 -6.74 9.82
N VAL A 34 -7.32 -7.49 8.82
CA VAL A 34 -8.37 -7.01 7.90
C VAL A 34 -9.44 -8.08 7.72
N THR A 35 -10.64 -7.79 8.20
CA THR A 35 -11.87 -8.54 7.93
C THR A 35 -12.52 -7.98 6.67
N ASN A 36 -12.79 -8.84 5.68
CA ASN A 36 -13.57 -8.41 4.52
C ASN A 36 -15.05 -8.57 4.83
N ALA A 37 -15.87 -7.63 4.39
CA ALA A 37 -17.31 -7.83 4.33
C ALA A 37 -17.63 -9.07 3.45
N PRO A 38 -18.70 -9.83 3.76
CA PRO A 38 -19.16 -10.93 2.91
C PRO A 38 -19.38 -10.43 1.47
N GLY A 39 -18.82 -11.15 0.48
CA GLY A 39 -18.83 -10.75 -0.92
C GLY A 39 -17.78 -9.70 -1.34
N GLY A 40 -17.06 -9.09 -0.39
CA GLY A 40 -16.05 -8.07 -0.67
C GLY A 40 -14.69 -8.64 -1.12
N LYS A 41 -14.24 -8.30 -2.34
CA LYS A 41 -12.85 -8.58 -2.79
C LYS A 41 -11.86 -7.60 -2.14
N ARG A 42 -10.75 -8.11 -1.60
CA ARG A 42 -9.65 -7.27 -1.06
C ARG A 42 -9.12 -6.32 -2.12
N ARG A 43 -9.15 -5.03 -1.84
CA ARG A 43 -8.53 -3.98 -2.68
C ARG A 43 -7.24 -3.50 -2.01
N MET A 44 -6.17 -3.36 -2.78
CA MET A 44 -4.87 -2.88 -2.32
C MET A 44 -4.62 -1.50 -2.95
N ASN A 45 -4.14 -0.54 -2.16
CA ASN A 45 -3.80 0.81 -2.64
C ASN A 45 -5.01 1.57 -3.23
N VAL A 46 -6.13 1.60 -2.50
CA VAL A 46 -7.30 2.43 -2.85
C VAL A 46 -6.98 3.90 -2.60
N ASN A 47 -7.46 4.78 -3.48
CA ASN A 47 -7.42 6.21 -3.26
C ASN A 47 -8.39 6.54 -2.11
N PRO A 48 -8.03 7.34 -1.09
CA PRO A 48 -8.97 7.78 -0.05
C PRO A 48 -10.26 8.41 -0.61
N GLU A 49 -10.23 9.02 -1.80
CA GLU A 49 -11.45 9.56 -2.43
C GLU A 49 -12.40 8.48 -2.99
N SER A 50 -11.94 7.25 -3.16
CA SER A 50 -12.77 6.12 -3.64
C SER A 50 -13.50 5.36 -2.52
N THR A 51 -13.26 5.73 -1.25
CA THR A 51 -13.88 5.12 -0.07
C THR A 51 -15.09 5.89 0.47
N LYS A 52 -15.54 6.96 -0.20
CA LYS A 52 -16.83 7.60 0.05
C LYS A 52 -17.92 6.88 -0.75
N ASN A 53 -18.47 5.82 -0.19
CA ASN A 53 -19.78 5.25 -0.49
C ASN A 53 -20.28 4.55 0.76
#